data_AF-A0A524NEM8-F1
#
_entry.id   AF-A0A524NEM8-F1
#
_cell.length_a   1.000
_cell.length_b   1.000
_cell.length_c   1.000
_cell.angle_alpha   90.00
_cell.angle_beta   90.00
_cell.angle_gamma   90.00
#
_symmetry.space_group_name_H-M   'P 1'
#
loop_
_entity.id
_entity.type
_entity.pdbx_description
1 polymer ?
#
loop_
_entity_poly.entity_id
_entity_poly.type
_entity_poly.pdbx_seq_one_letter_code
_entity_poly.pdbx_strand_id
1 'polypeptide(L)'
;MVKRKLREPLEDRKGSLFFDGFSVKELAEKYDTPLYVLSEKRIRDNYNHLHNALISNYKHLRIYYAAKANSNLTVLRILQSEGAYLDTVSPG
;
A
#
# COMPACT_ATOMS: atom_id res chain seq x y z
N MET A 1 24.07 16.55 -9.50
CA MET A 1 22.71 16.00 -9.64
C MET A 1 22.53 14.86 -8.64
N VAL A 2 21.81 15.08 -7.54
CA VAL A 2 21.65 14.06 -6.48
C VAL A 2 20.71 12.98 -7.01
N LYS A 3 21.21 11.76 -7.24
CA LYS A 3 20.35 10.61 -7.54
C LYS A 3 19.47 10.36 -6.30
N ARG A 4 18.19 10.72 -6.38
CA ARG A 4 17.20 10.35 -5.36
C ARG A 4 17.16 8.82 -5.31
N LYS A 5 17.53 8.24 -4.17
CA LYS A 5 17.44 6.80 -3.95
C LYS A 5 15.96 6.42 -3.97
N LEU A 6 15.56 5.56 -4.91
CA LEU A 6 14.21 4.99 -4.91
C LEU A 6 14.01 4.21 -3.60
N ARG A 7 12.80 4.28 -3.06
CA ARG A 7 12.41 3.53 -1.86
C ARG A 7 11.56 2.36 -2.32
N GLU A 8 11.66 1.24 -1.62
CA GLU A 8 10.70 0.15 -1.78
C GLU A 8 9.26 0.72 -1.77
N PRO A 9 8.34 0.18 -2.58
CA PRO A 9 8.49 -0.98 -3.47
C PRO A 9 9.11 -0.68 -4.86
N LEU A 10 9.70 0.50 -5.07
CA LEU A 10 10.28 0.91 -6.35
C LEU A 10 11.76 0.57 -6.44
N GLU A 11 12.18 0.01 -7.57
CA GLU A 11 13.57 -0.33 -7.87
C GLU A 11 13.96 0.14 -9.28
N ASP A 12 15.19 0.64 -9.43
CA ASP A 12 15.80 0.85 -10.75
C ASP A 12 16.73 -0.33 -11.05
N ARG A 13 16.46 -1.04 -12.14
CA ARG A 13 17.34 -2.11 -12.64
C ARG A 13 17.87 -1.70 -14.00
N LYS A 14 19.06 -1.08 -14.00
CA LYS A 14 19.76 -0.61 -15.21
C LYS A 14 18.90 0.36 -16.05
N GLY A 15 18.21 1.30 -15.40
CA GLY A 15 17.36 2.28 -16.08
C GLY A 15 15.93 1.79 -16.40
N SER A 16 15.58 0.55 -16.04
CA SER A 16 14.22 0.04 -16.10
C SER A 16 13.57 0.11 -14.72
N LEU A 17 12.35 0.64 -14.65
CA LEU A 17 11.59 0.76 -13.40
C LEU A 17 10.87 -0.55 -13.06
N PHE A 18 11.09 -1.03 -11.85
CA PHE A 18 10.41 -2.17 -11.26
C PHE A 18 9.56 -1.72 -10.07
N PHE A 19 8.43 -2.39 -9.87
CA PHE A 19 7.53 -2.21 -8.74
C PHE A 19 7.21 -3.58 -8.14
N ASP A 20 7.53 -3.78 -6.86
CA ASP A 20 7.38 -5.08 -6.17
C ASP A 20 8.02 -6.26 -6.94
N GLY A 21 9.18 -6.01 -7.56
CA GLY A 21 9.91 -7.02 -8.33
C GLY A 21 9.39 -7.26 -9.76
N PHE A 22 8.29 -6.62 -10.17
CA PHE A 22 7.75 -6.70 -11.53
C PHE A 22 8.17 -5.50 -12.39
N SER A 23 8.48 -5.73 -13.66
CA SER A 23 8.76 -4.66 -14.62
C SER A 23 7.51 -3.83 -14.87
N VAL A 24 7.56 -2.53 -14.60
CA VAL A 24 6.42 -1.63 -14.84
C VAL A 24 6.05 -1.57 -16.33
N LYS A 25 7.06 -1.68 -17.20
CA LYS A 25 6.86 -1.73 -18.66
C LYS A 25 6.06 -2.97 -19.08
N GLU A 26 6.43 -4.14 -18.57
CA GLU A 26 5.73 -5.40 -18.89
C GLU A 26 4.29 -5.39 -18.36
N LEU A 27 4.06 -4.79 -17.18
CA LEU A 27 2.70 -4.62 -16.64
C LEU A 27 1.85 -3.71 -17.55
N ALA A 28 2.41 -2.60 -18.02
CA ALA A 28 1.73 -1.68 -18.93
C ALA A 28 1.42 -2.34 -20.28
N GLU A 29 2.33 -3.14 -20.83
CA GLU A 29 2.11 -3.89 -22.07
C GLU A 29 1.04 -4.99 -21.89
N LYS A 30 1.01 -5.65 -20.72
CA LYS A 30 0.08 -6.74 -20.44
C LYS A 30 -1.35 -6.27 -20.16
N TYR A 31 -1.51 -5.18 -19.41
CA TYR A 31 -2.82 -4.73 -18.91
C TYR A 31 -3.32 -3.42 -19.55
N ASP A 32 -2.57 -2.90 -20.53
CA ASP A 32 -2.80 -1.60 -21.18
C ASP A 32 -2.74 -0.40 -20.21
N THR A 33 -2.89 0.82 -20.72
CA THR A 33 -2.77 2.07 -19.96
C THR A 33 -4.01 2.97 -20.12
N PRO A 34 -4.40 3.74 -19.09
CA PRO A 34 -3.73 3.96 -17.81
C PRO A 34 -3.92 2.80 -16.81
N LEU A 35 -2.86 2.48 -16.04
CA LEU A 35 -2.83 1.37 -15.10
C LEU A 35 -2.41 1.83 -13.69
N TYR A 36 -3.22 1.51 -12.69
CA TYR A 36 -2.83 1.60 -11.28
C TYR A 36 -2.28 0.26 -10.79
N VAL A 37 -1.09 0.28 -10.19
CA VAL A 37 -0.47 -0.89 -9.56
C VAL A 37 -0.28 -0.59 -8.08
N LEU A 38 -0.78 -1.48 -7.22
CA LEU A 38 -0.71 -1.36 -5.77
C LEU A 38 0.12 -2.51 -5.19
N SER A 39 0.90 -2.21 -4.16
CA SER A 39 1.72 -3.18 -3.44
C SER A 39 0.97 -3.64 -2.19
N GLU A 40 0.56 -4.92 -2.18
CA GLU A 40 -0.04 -5.52 -0.98
C GLU A 40 0.94 -5.51 0.20
N LYS A 41 2.21 -5.87 -0.06
CA LYS A 41 3.28 -5.83 0.95
C LYS A 41 3.35 -4.43 1.58
N ARG A 42 3.33 -3.36 0.76
CA ARG A 42 3.39 -2.00 1.28
C ARG A 42 2.16 -1.62 2.10
N ILE A 43 0.96 -2.08 1.73
CA ILE A 43 -0.25 -1.85 2.52
C ILE A 43 -0.10 -2.48 3.91
N ARG A 44 0.32 -3.75 3.97
CA ARG A 44 0.54 -4.49 5.22
C ARG A 44 1.65 -3.87 6.06
N ASP A 45 2.80 -3.55 5.45
CA ASP A 45 3.94 -2.93 6.13
C ASP A 45 3.56 -1.58 6.76
N ASN A 46 2.81 -0.74 6.04
CA ASN A 46 2.37 0.55 6.56
C ASN A 46 1.44 0.39 7.77
N TYR A 47 0.48 -0.55 7.70
CA TYR A 47 -0.40 -0.82 8.83
C TYR A 47 0.39 -1.34 10.03
N ASN A 48 1.24 -2.35 9.82
CA ASN A 48 2.02 -2.98 10.89
C ASN A 48 3.00 -2.00 11.53
N HIS A 49 3.59 -1.10 10.76
CA HIS A 49 4.44 -0.03 11.31
C HIS A 49 3.64 0.85 12.29
N LEU A 50 2.45 1.32 11.90
CA LEU A 50 1.61 2.13 12.78
C LEU A 50 1.14 1.34 14.02
N HIS A 51 0.66 0.11 13.81
CA HIS A 51 0.20 -0.75 14.90
C HIS A 51 1.31 -1.01 15.92
N ASN A 52 2.49 -1.42 15.47
CA ASN A 52 3.61 -1.77 16.35
C ASN A 52 4.16 -0.56 17.10
N ALA A 53 4.09 0.64 16.51
CA ALA A 53 4.48 1.87 17.19
C ALA A 53 3.54 2.24 18.36
N LEU A 54 2.27 1.84 18.29
CA LEU A 54 1.25 2.25 19.25
C LEU A 54 0.93 1.18 20.30
N ILE A 55 1.00 -0.12 19.94
CA ILE A 55 0.49 -1.21 20.78
C ILE A 55 1.20 -1.34 22.13
N SER A 56 2.47 -0.93 22.24
CA SER A 56 3.21 -0.95 23.51
C SER A 56 2.73 0.10 24.53
N ASN A 57 2.11 1.19 24.05
CA ASN A 57 1.68 2.30 24.88
C ASN A 57 0.16 2.28 25.17
N TYR A 58 -0.62 1.54 24.39
CA TYR A 58 -2.08 1.52 24.48
C TYR A 58 -2.63 0.09 24.56
N LYS A 59 -3.12 -0.27 25.75
CA LYS A 59 -3.73 -1.60 26.01
C LYS A 59 -4.97 -1.88 25.14
N HIS A 60 -5.71 -0.83 24.75
CA HIS A 60 -6.91 -0.93 23.93
C HIS A 60 -6.74 -0.06 22.68
N LEU A 61 -6.17 -0.67 21.63
CA LEU A 61 -5.92 -0.01 20.36
C LEU A 61 -6.89 -0.51 19.29
N ARG A 62 -7.47 0.43 18.52
CA ARG A 62 -8.16 0.16 17.25
C ARG A 62 -7.69 1.18 16.24
N ILE A 63 -7.28 0.71 15.06
CA ILE A 63 -6.88 1.56 13.95
C ILE A 63 -8.03 1.59 12.94
N TYR A 64 -8.54 2.78 12.64
CA TYR A 64 -9.58 3.00 11.64
C TYR A 64 -8.94 3.60 10.38
N TYR A 65 -8.94 2.83 9.30
CA TYR A 65 -8.48 3.32 8.00
C TYR A 65 -9.55 4.22 7.36
N ALA A 66 -9.15 5.41 6.93
CA ALA A 66 -10.05 6.34 6.24
C ALA A 66 -10.36 5.85 4.81
N ALA A 67 -11.54 5.25 4.61
CA ALA A 67 -11.93 4.61 3.36
C ALA A 67 -11.92 5.57 2.14
N LYS A 68 -12.09 6.89 2.38
CA LYS A 68 -11.98 7.94 1.36
C LYS A 68 -10.60 8.02 0.68
N ALA A 69 -9.55 7.47 1.29
CA ALA A 69 -8.21 7.45 0.70
C ALA A 69 -8.10 6.44 -0.45
N ASN A 70 -8.69 5.25 -0.28
CA ASN A 70 -8.83 4.23 -1.32
C ASN A 70 -9.85 3.18 -0.86
N SER A 71 -11.03 3.16 -1.49
CA SER A 71 -12.12 2.24 -1.16
C SER A 71 -12.14 0.97 -2.03
N ASN A 72 -11.06 0.68 -2.77
CA ASN A 72 -10.97 -0.56 -3.52
C ASN A 72 -11.14 -1.78 -2.59
N LEU A 73 -12.08 -2.66 -2.92
CA LEU A 73 -12.45 -3.79 -2.04
C LEU A 73 -11.28 -4.71 -1.69
N THR A 74 -10.30 -4.88 -2.58
CA THR A 74 -9.11 -5.68 -2.29
C THR A 74 -8.23 -4.99 -1.25
N VAL A 75 -8.02 -3.67 -1.37
CA VAL A 75 -7.29 -2.88 -0.36
C VAL A 75 -7.97 -2.96 1.01
N LEU A 76 -9.30 -2.80 1.04
CA LEU A 76 -10.07 -2.88 2.29
C LEU A 76 -10.01 -4.28 2.91
N ARG A 77 -10.06 -5.35 2.11
CA ARG A 77 -9.91 -6.75 2.57
C ARG A 77 -8.52 -7.02 3.12
N ILE A 78 -7.46 -6.50 2.48
CA ILE A 78 -6.08 -6.62 2.99
C ILE A 78 -5.99 -5.96 4.37
N LEU A 79 -6.44 -4.72 4.50
CA LEU A 79 -6.42 -3.99 5.78
C LEU A 79 -7.27 -4.68 6.86
N GLN A 80 -8.46 -5.17 6.50
CA GLN A 80 -9.30 -5.95 7.40
C GLN A 80 -8.57 -7.20 7.90
N SER A 81 -7.83 -7.90 7.03
CA SER A 81 -7.05 -9.09 7.41
C SER A 81 -5.89 -8.79 8.38
N GLU A 82 -5.39 -7.55 8.39
CA GLU A 82 -4.41 -7.07 9.39
C GLU A 82 -5.08 -6.61 10.70
N GLY A 83 -6.41 -6.61 10.77
CA GLY A 83 -7.18 -6.19 11.94
C GLY A 83 -7.63 -4.72 11.94
N ALA A 84 -7.51 -4.02 10.80
CA ALA A 84 -7.99 -2.65 10.68
C ALA A 84 -9.53 -2.59 10.71
N TYR A 85 -10.03 -1.50 11.30
CA TYR A 85 -11.41 -1.05 11.15
C TYR A 85 -11.49 0.04 10.07
N LEU A 86 -12.69 0.48 9.72
CA LEU A 86 -12.90 1.50 8.69
C LEU A 86 -13.51 2.77 9.28
N ASP A 87 -12.92 3.91 8.97
CA ASP A 87 -13.54 5.23 9.08
C ASP A 87 -14.23 5.53 7.75
N THR A 88 -15.55 5.69 7.79
CA THR A 88 -16.41 5.83 6.61
C THR A 88 -17.20 7.13 6.70
N VAL A 89 -17.43 7.74 5.54
CA VAL A 89 -18.10 9.05 5.43
C VAL A 89 -19.39 8.98 4.60
N SER A 90 -19.77 7.77 4.16
CA SER A 90 -21.00 7.48 3.42
C SER A 90 -21.41 6.01 3.64
N PRO A 91 -22.66 5.63 3.35
CA PRO A 91 -23.13 4.24 3.46
C PRO A 91 -22.59 3.27 2.40
N GLY A 92 -21.83 3.77 1.42
CA GLY A 92 -21.40 3.01 0.24
C GLY A 92 -20.19 2.12 0.47
#